data_AF-A0A1M5KWA2-F1
#
_entry.id   AF-A0A1M5KWA2-F1
#
_cell.length_a   1.000
_cell.length_b   1.000
_cell.length_c   1.000
_cell.angle_alpha   90.00
_cell.angle_beta   90.00
_cell.angle_gamma   90.00
#
_symmetry.space_group_name_H-M   'P 1'
#
loop_
_entity.id
_entity.type
_entity.pdbx_description
1 polymer ?
#
loop_
_entity_poly.entity_id
_entity_poly.type
_entity_poly.pdbx_seq_one_letter_code
_entity_poly.pdbx_strand_id
1 'polypeptide(L)'
;MDKKRKKQLVNELRIKRLEAMLASDDPKDVHYAKVELGIIPEPMTEELILSTAPVDLVKLVVTRAEDKISAIYNSDPRKYKDRELLWGIFPEYIRFLHDIYYFEMMVFIGDCVKYVDSEDDKDKARLIEGYNFFGFPGIALPMIDGDWEGIEKWHDRHRTAISESLIKFIRDNVSNFTY
;
A
#
# COMPACT_ATOMS: atom_id res chain seq x y z
N MET A 1 -14.25 -8.87 37.58
CA MET A 1 -14.07 -7.75 36.63
C MET A 1 -14.39 -8.27 35.23
N ASP A 2 -15.34 -7.63 34.54
CA ASP A 2 -15.79 -8.01 33.20
C ASP A 2 -14.64 -7.90 32.16
N LYS A 3 -14.53 -8.87 31.24
CA LYS A 3 -13.49 -8.92 30.19
C LYS A 3 -13.50 -7.65 29.34
N LYS A 4 -14.69 -7.10 29.04
CA LYS A 4 -14.84 -5.88 28.23
C LYS A 4 -14.27 -4.65 28.93
N ARG A 5 -14.58 -4.51 30.23
CA ARG A 5 -14.11 -3.41 31.07
C ARG A 5 -12.59 -3.47 31.32
N LYS A 6 -12.02 -4.67 31.45
CA LYS A 6 -10.57 -4.87 31.53
C LYS A 6 -9.86 -4.41 30.24
N LYS A 7 -10.40 -4.74 29.06
CA LYS A 7 -9.82 -4.34 27.77
C LYS A 7 -9.83 -2.82 27.58
N GLN A 8 -10.94 -2.15 27.94
CA GLN A 8 -11.03 -0.68 27.90
C GLN A 8 -9.99 -0.02 28.81
N LEU A 9 -9.88 -0.47 30.05
CA LEU A 9 -8.93 0.09 31.02
C LEU A 9 -7.47 -0.06 30.57
N VAL A 10 -7.12 -1.22 29.99
CA VAL A 10 -5.78 -1.46 29.43
C VAL A 10 -5.51 -0.50 28.27
N ASN A 11 -6.49 -0.23 27.42
CA ASN A 11 -6.34 0.68 26.30
C ASN A 11 -6.17 2.14 26.77
N GLU A 12 -6.97 2.58 27.75
CA GLU A 12 -6.85 3.91 28.35
C GLU A 12 -5.48 4.12 29.00
N LEU A 13 -4.96 3.11 29.72
CA LEU A 13 -3.63 3.17 30.33
C LEU A 13 -2.52 3.19 29.27
N ARG A 14 -2.67 2.44 28.17
CA ARG A 14 -1.74 2.48 27.04
C ARG A 14 -1.70 3.88 26.42
N ILE A 15 -2.86 4.46 26.12
CA ILE A 15 -2.96 5.80 25.53
C ILE A 15 -2.31 6.84 26.43
N LYS A 16 -2.63 6.86 27.73
CA LYS A 16 -2.00 7.79 28.70
C LYS A 16 -0.48 7.67 28.75
N ARG A 17 0.06 6.45 28.62
CA ARG A 17 1.50 6.23 28.59
C ARG A 17 2.13 6.81 27.33
N LEU A 18 1.47 6.64 26.18
CA LEU A 18 1.92 7.22 24.90
C LEU A 18 1.83 8.75 24.93
N GLU A 19 0.78 9.33 25.52
CA GLU A 19 0.66 10.78 25.73
C GLU A 19 1.79 11.33 26.62
N ALA A 20 2.18 10.60 27.68
CA ALA A 20 3.32 10.99 28.50
C ALA A 20 4.66 10.92 27.73
N MET A 21 4.84 9.91 26.87
CA MET A 21 6.00 9.79 26.00
C MET A 21 6.09 10.91 24.95
N LEU A 22 4.95 11.42 24.46
CA LEU A 22 4.92 12.59 23.57
C LEU A 22 5.44 13.88 24.24
N ALA A 23 5.34 13.98 25.57
CA ALA A 23 5.83 15.11 26.35
C ALA A 23 7.26 14.90 26.89
N SER A 24 7.93 13.81 26.51
CA SER A 24 9.32 13.51 26.89
C SER A 24 10.31 14.38 26.12
N ASP A 25 11.44 14.68 26.74
CA ASP A 25 12.58 15.34 26.06
C ASP A 25 13.39 14.37 25.19
N ASP A 26 13.19 13.05 25.32
CA ASP A 26 13.87 12.04 24.48
C ASP A 26 13.20 11.93 23.10
N PRO A 27 13.90 12.28 22.00
CA PRO A 27 13.34 12.18 20.66
C PRO A 27 12.90 10.76 20.27
N LYS A 28 13.52 9.71 20.84
CA LYS A 28 13.15 8.32 20.59
C LYS A 28 11.80 7.98 21.20
N ASP A 29 11.54 8.40 22.43
CA ASP A 29 10.26 8.19 23.10
C ASP A 29 9.13 8.94 22.39
N VAL A 30 9.40 10.19 21.99
CA VAL A 30 8.46 11.00 21.21
C VAL A 30 8.16 10.35 19.86
N HIS A 31 9.19 9.85 19.16
CA HIS A 31 9.01 9.17 17.88
C HIS A 31 8.19 7.88 18.03
N TYR A 32 8.56 7.02 18.99
CA TYR A 32 7.83 5.79 19.29
C TYR A 32 6.36 6.07 19.60
N ALA A 33 6.07 7.08 20.44
CA ALA A 33 4.71 7.45 20.78
C ALA A 33 3.91 7.96 19.57
N LYS A 34 4.54 8.75 18.70
CA LYS A 34 3.90 9.21 17.45
C LYS A 34 3.56 8.05 16.52
N VAL A 35 4.43 7.05 16.41
CA VAL A 35 4.17 5.84 15.61
C VAL A 35 3.01 5.05 16.21
N GLU A 36 3.08 4.74 17.51
CA GLU A 36 2.07 3.92 18.21
C GLU A 36 0.68 4.56 18.27
N LEU A 37 0.62 5.90 18.29
CA LEU A 37 -0.63 6.66 18.23
C LEU A 37 -1.12 6.87 16.79
N GLY A 38 -0.38 6.45 15.77
CA GLY A 38 -0.72 6.66 14.36
C GLY A 38 -0.60 8.12 13.91
N ILE A 39 0.17 8.94 14.64
CA ILE A 39 0.44 10.36 14.30
C ILE A 39 1.43 10.43 13.14
N ILE A 40 2.40 9.52 13.10
CA ILE A 40 3.32 9.34 11.97
C ILE A 40 3.33 7.87 11.55
N PRO A 41 3.56 7.56 10.27
CA PRO A 41 3.67 6.19 9.80
C PRO A 41 4.88 5.51 10.46
N GLU A 42 4.74 4.22 10.78
CA GLU A 42 5.89 3.40 11.15
C GLU A 42 6.84 3.27 9.95
N PRO A 43 8.15 3.50 10.15
CA PRO A 43 9.12 3.49 9.07
C PRO A 43 9.20 2.12 8.42
N MET A 44 9.40 2.12 7.11
CA MET A 44 9.61 0.89 6.36
C MET A 44 11.10 0.55 6.41
N THR A 45 11.47 -0.54 7.06
CA THR A 45 12.88 -0.96 7.22
C THR A 45 13.18 -2.23 6.41
N GLU A 46 14.45 -2.46 6.08
CA GLU A 46 14.85 -3.68 5.37
C GLU A 46 14.49 -4.94 6.18
N GLU A 47 14.72 -4.91 7.49
CA GLU A 47 14.36 -6.00 8.39
C GLU A 47 12.86 -6.31 8.37
N LEU A 48 12.01 -5.28 8.37
CA LEU A 48 10.56 -5.46 8.27
C LEU A 48 10.18 -6.11 6.94
N ILE A 49 10.73 -5.60 5.82
CA ILE A 49 10.46 -6.16 4.49
C ILE A 49 10.93 -7.61 4.43
N LEU A 50 12.13 -7.91 4.93
CA LEU A 50 12.73 -9.25 4.88
C LEU A 50 12.02 -10.25 5.81
N SER A 51 11.46 -9.80 6.93
CA SER A 51 10.74 -10.66 7.88
C SER A 51 9.25 -10.85 7.55
N THR A 52 8.66 -9.97 6.74
CA THR A 52 7.24 -10.05 6.35
C THR A 52 6.95 -11.31 5.53
N ALA A 53 5.79 -11.93 5.72
CA ALA A 53 5.40 -13.10 4.93
C ALA A 53 5.17 -12.71 3.45
N PRO A 54 5.51 -13.56 2.47
CA PRO A 54 5.35 -13.25 1.05
C PRO A 54 3.93 -12.77 0.68
N VAL A 55 2.91 -13.40 1.27
CA VAL A 55 1.48 -13.08 1.02
C VAL A 55 1.08 -11.67 1.45
N ASP A 56 1.79 -11.10 2.44
CA ASP A 56 1.49 -9.79 3.02
C ASP A 56 2.42 -8.69 2.49
N LEU A 57 3.46 -9.06 1.72
CA LEU A 57 4.56 -8.16 1.40
C LEU A 57 4.15 -7.01 0.48
N VAL A 58 3.43 -7.31 -0.60
CA VAL A 58 2.96 -6.29 -1.55
C VAL A 58 1.99 -5.34 -0.83
N LYS A 59 1.05 -5.90 -0.06
CA LYS A 59 0.13 -5.13 0.76
C LYS A 59 0.85 -4.21 1.73
N LEU A 60 1.86 -4.72 2.44
CA LEU A 60 2.68 -3.91 3.36
C LEU A 60 3.27 -2.71 2.64
N VAL A 61 3.92 -2.90 1.50
CA VAL A 61 4.54 -1.81 0.73
C VAL A 61 3.50 -0.75 0.35
N VAL A 62 2.37 -1.20 -0.20
CA VAL A 62 1.30 -0.32 -0.69
C VAL A 62 0.67 0.46 0.47
N THR A 63 0.30 -0.21 1.56
CA THR A 63 -0.27 0.45 2.75
C THR A 63 0.71 1.44 3.38
N ARG A 64 2.02 1.14 3.40
CA ARG A 64 3.03 2.09 3.91
C ARG A 64 3.15 3.33 3.05
N ALA A 65 3.05 3.19 1.73
CA ALA A 65 3.01 4.35 0.83
C ALA A 65 1.76 5.20 1.09
N GLU A 66 0.59 4.57 1.21
CA GLU A 66 -0.67 5.26 1.53
C GLU A 66 -0.67 5.97 2.89
N ASP A 67 -0.08 5.36 3.92
CA ASP A 67 0.07 5.95 5.25
C ASP A 67 0.94 7.21 5.18
N LYS A 68 2.04 7.15 4.43
CA LYS A 68 2.92 8.29 4.20
C LYS A 68 2.24 9.41 3.43
N ILE A 69 1.47 9.08 2.39
CA ILE A 69 0.63 10.05 1.67
C ILE A 69 -0.37 10.69 2.64
N SER A 70 -1.07 9.89 3.43
CA SER A 70 -2.05 10.38 4.41
C SER A 70 -1.42 11.32 5.41
N ALA A 71 -0.25 10.96 5.95
CA ALA A 71 0.47 11.79 6.91
C ALA A 71 0.90 13.13 6.30
N ILE A 72 1.42 13.12 5.07
CA ILE A 72 1.80 14.34 4.34
C ILE A 72 0.57 15.22 4.09
N TYR A 73 -0.50 14.64 3.55
CA TYR A 73 -1.75 15.35 3.28
C TYR A 73 -2.34 15.97 4.56
N ASN A 74 -2.45 15.19 5.64
CA ASN A 74 -3.03 15.64 6.91
C ASN A 74 -2.17 16.70 7.62
N SER A 75 -0.86 16.71 7.37
CA SER A 75 0.05 17.72 7.94
C SER A 75 -0.15 19.11 7.32
N ASP A 76 -0.50 19.20 6.04
CA ASP A 76 -0.79 20.46 5.35
C ASP A 76 -1.83 20.29 4.23
N PRO A 77 -3.12 20.11 4.56
CA PRO A 77 -4.16 19.88 3.56
C PRO A 77 -4.40 21.06 2.63
N ARG A 78 -3.98 22.27 3.02
CA ARG A 78 -4.17 23.48 2.20
C ARG A 78 -3.17 23.55 1.05
N LYS A 79 -1.96 23.00 1.25
CA LYS A 79 -0.92 22.92 0.24
C LYS A 79 -1.23 21.86 -0.82
N TYR A 80 -1.76 20.72 -0.41
CA TYR A 80 -2.07 19.61 -1.31
C TYR A 80 -3.57 19.61 -1.62
N LYS A 81 -3.96 20.13 -2.79
CA LYS A 81 -5.36 20.23 -3.22
C LYS A 81 -6.05 18.87 -3.41
N ASP A 82 -5.25 17.85 -3.71
CA ASP A 82 -5.68 16.49 -3.98
C ASP A 82 -4.63 15.53 -3.41
N ARG A 83 -5.10 14.51 -2.69
CA ARG A 83 -4.26 13.47 -2.11
C ARG A 83 -3.62 12.62 -3.21
N GLU A 84 -4.28 12.42 -4.34
CA GLU A 84 -3.77 11.58 -5.43
C GLU A 84 -2.50 12.17 -6.07
N LEU A 85 -2.35 13.50 -6.07
CA LEU A 85 -1.14 14.15 -6.57
C LEU A 85 0.11 13.81 -5.76
N LEU A 86 -0.04 13.37 -4.50
CA LEU A 86 1.07 12.98 -3.65
C LEU A 86 1.69 11.64 -4.07
N TRP A 87 1.03 10.81 -4.88
CA TRP A 87 1.68 9.63 -5.46
C TRP A 87 2.91 9.98 -6.30
N GLY A 88 2.98 11.21 -6.83
CA GLY A 88 4.15 11.72 -7.55
C GLY A 88 5.43 11.84 -6.72
N ILE A 89 5.38 11.73 -5.38
CA ILE A 89 6.59 11.72 -4.54
C ILE A 89 7.29 10.36 -4.56
N PHE A 90 6.59 9.30 -4.96
CA PHE A 90 7.14 7.96 -5.00
C PHE A 90 7.72 7.65 -6.38
N PRO A 91 8.81 6.84 -6.42
CA PRO A 91 9.26 6.24 -7.65
C PRO A 91 8.17 5.44 -8.34
N GLU A 92 8.29 5.35 -9.66
CA GLU A 92 7.26 4.78 -10.53
C GLU A 92 6.90 3.33 -10.17
N TYR A 93 7.87 2.51 -9.79
CA TYR A 93 7.64 1.12 -9.39
C TYR A 93 6.72 0.96 -8.16
N ILE A 94 6.68 1.93 -7.25
CA ILE A 94 5.76 1.89 -6.10
C ILE A 94 4.33 2.16 -6.57
N ARG A 95 4.15 3.07 -7.53
CA ARG A 95 2.85 3.34 -8.14
C ARG A 95 2.34 2.13 -8.91
N PHE A 96 3.22 1.46 -9.66
CA PHE A 96 2.87 0.20 -10.32
C PHE A 96 2.45 -0.89 -9.33
N LEU A 97 3.17 -1.04 -8.21
CA LEU A 97 2.79 -2.00 -7.16
C LEU A 97 1.41 -1.67 -6.58
N HIS A 98 1.12 -0.39 -6.34
CA HIS A 98 -0.19 0.07 -5.88
C HIS A 98 -1.29 -0.29 -6.89
N ASP A 99 -1.15 0.14 -8.15
CA ASP A 99 -2.19 -0.06 -9.16
C ASP A 99 -2.47 -1.54 -9.42
N ILE A 100 -1.41 -2.35 -9.54
CA ILE A 100 -1.56 -3.81 -9.70
C ILE A 100 -2.22 -4.42 -8.48
N TYR A 101 -1.78 -4.07 -7.26
CA TYR A 101 -2.39 -4.62 -6.04
C TYR A 101 -3.89 -4.32 -5.96
N TYR A 102 -4.30 -3.08 -6.24
CA TYR A 102 -5.71 -2.70 -6.25
C TYR A 102 -6.49 -3.40 -7.35
N PHE A 103 -5.96 -3.45 -8.56
CA PHE A 103 -6.60 -4.14 -9.66
C PHE A 103 -6.79 -5.63 -9.36
N GLU A 104 -5.75 -6.32 -8.87
CA GLU A 104 -5.82 -7.74 -8.50
C GLU A 104 -6.87 -7.99 -7.41
N MET A 105 -7.02 -7.07 -6.45
CA MET A 105 -8.10 -7.13 -5.46
C MET A 105 -9.48 -6.99 -6.11
N MET A 106 -9.65 -6.06 -7.05
CA MET A 106 -10.92 -5.82 -7.75
C MET A 106 -11.31 -7.01 -8.63
N VAL A 107 -10.35 -7.63 -9.32
CA VAL A 107 -10.57 -8.88 -10.06
C VAL A 107 -10.98 -10.01 -9.11
N PHE A 108 -10.29 -10.16 -7.97
CA PHE A 108 -10.60 -11.22 -7.01
C PHE A 108 -12.01 -11.14 -6.43
N ILE A 109 -12.52 -9.93 -6.17
CA ILE A 109 -13.89 -9.73 -5.66
C ILE A 109 -14.97 -9.74 -6.76
N GLY A 110 -14.57 -9.93 -8.03
CA GLY A 110 -15.48 -9.92 -9.19
C GLY A 110 -16.02 -8.53 -9.52
N ASP A 111 -15.30 -7.47 -9.17
CA ASP A 111 -15.67 -6.07 -9.43
C ASP A 111 -14.75 -5.39 -10.47
N CYS A 112 -14.11 -6.20 -11.32
CA CYS A 112 -13.18 -5.75 -12.35
C CYS A 112 -13.82 -4.77 -13.34
N VAL A 113 -15.10 -5.00 -13.70
CA VAL A 113 -15.88 -4.15 -14.61
C VAL A 113 -16.01 -2.74 -14.02
N LYS A 114 -16.38 -2.62 -12.74
CA LYS A 114 -16.53 -1.30 -12.11
C LYS A 114 -15.20 -0.57 -12.00
N TYR A 115 -14.11 -1.28 -11.70
CA TYR A 115 -12.78 -0.68 -11.62
C TYR A 115 -12.41 -0.07 -12.97
N VAL A 116 -12.34 -0.87 -14.03
CA VAL A 116 -11.87 -0.39 -15.34
C VAL A 116 -12.84 0.60 -16.00
N ASP A 117 -14.16 0.50 -15.77
CA ASP A 117 -15.10 1.51 -16.25
C ASP A 117 -14.99 2.84 -15.50
N SER A 118 -14.45 2.84 -14.27
CA SER A 118 -14.25 4.04 -13.46
C SER A 118 -12.89 4.70 -13.64
N GLU A 119 -11.88 3.93 -14.07
CA GLU A 119 -10.52 4.43 -14.30
C GLU A 119 -10.44 5.21 -15.62
N ASP A 120 -9.67 6.30 -15.61
CA ASP A 120 -9.39 7.06 -16.83
C ASP A 120 -8.38 6.33 -17.73
N ASP A 121 -8.25 6.78 -18.99
CA ASP A 121 -7.32 6.14 -19.95
C ASP A 121 -5.85 6.19 -19.50
N LYS A 122 -5.47 7.16 -18.65
CA LYS A 122 -4.11 7.27 -18.13
C LYS A 122 -3.85 6.27 -17.01
N ASP A 123 -4.83 6.04 -16.14
CA ASP A 123 -4.74 5.05 -15.07
C ASP A 123 -4.66 3.63 -15.66
N LYS A 124 -5.46 3.35 -16.71
CA LYS A 124 -5.34 2.09 -17.49
C LYS A 124 -3.97 1.95 -18.14
N ALA A 125 -3.45 3.00 -18.77
CA ALA A 125 -2.13 2.97 -19.39
C ALA A 125 -1.03 2.67 -18.36
N ARG A 126 -1.08 3.31 -17.18
CA ARG A 126 -0.12 3.09 -16.09
C ARG A 126 -0.19 1.67 -15.53
N LEU A 127 -1.39 1.11 -15.42
CA LEU A 127 -1.58 -0.28 -14.99
C LEU A 127 -0.96 -1.26 -16.01
N ILE A 128 -1.21 -1.04 -17.30
CA ILE A 128 -0.59 -1.83 -18.40
C ILE A 128 0.93 -1.70 -18.36
N GLU A 129 1.46 -0.49 -18.19
CA GLU A 129 2.90 -0.24 -18.04
C GLU A 129 3.49 -0.97 -16.84
N GLY A 130 2.77 -1.00 -15.71
CA GLY A 130 3.16 -1.77 -14.53
C GLY A 130 3.25 -3.26 -14.83
N TYR A 131 2.22 -3.85 -15.43
CA TYR A 131 2.26 -5.27 -15.81
C TYR A 131 3.39 -5.57 -16.81
N ASN A 132 3.61 -4.70 -17.80
CA ASN A 132 4.74 -4.81 -18.72
C ASN A 132 6.08 -4.79 -17.98
N PHE A 133 6.24 -3.87 -17.01
CA PHE A 133 7.43 -3.73 -16.18
C PHE A 133 7.73 -5.02 -15.40
N PHE A 134 6.70 -5.70 -14.89
CA PHE A 134 6.84 -6.97 -14.16
C PHE A 134 6.85 -8.22 -15.06
N GLY A 135 6.89 -8.06 -16.39
CA GLY A 135 7.03 -9.17 -17.35
C GLY A 135 5.72 -9.81 -17.81
N PHE A 136 4.60 -9.10 -17.69
CA PHE A 136 3.25 -9.60 -17.98
C PHE A 136 2.53 -8.80 -19.08
N PRO A 137 3.08 -8.67 -20.29
CA PRO A 137 2.49 -7.84 -21.34
C PRO A 137 1.17 -8.37 -21.90
N GLY A 138 0.81 -9.63 -21.61
CA GLY A 138 -0.39 -10.27 -22.13
C GLY A 138 -1.71 -9.65 -21.66
N ILE A 139 -1.69 -8.82 -20.60
CA ILE A 139 -2.90 -8.14 -20.11
C ILE A 139 -3.29 -6.91 -20.94
N ALA A 140 -2.35 -6.35 -21.71
CA ALA A 140 -2.53 -5.07 -22.39
C ALA A 140 -3.68 -5.10 -23.40
N LEU A 141 -3.74 -6.14 -24.24
CA LEU A 141 -4.79 -6.27 -25.27
C LEU A 141 -6.19 -6.39 -24.64
N PRO A 142 -6.45 -7.33 -23.70
CA PRO A 142 -7.73 -7.39 -23.01
C PRO A 142 -8.13 -6.09 -22.30
N MET A 143 -7.18 -5.35 -21.72
CA MET A 143 -7.44 -4.06 -21.08
C MET A 143 -7.83 -2.95 -22.06
N ILE A 144 -7.14 -2.87 -23.20
CA ILE A 144 -7.42 -1.88 -24.25
C ILE A 144 -8.77 -2.15 -24.89
N ASP A 145 -9.08 -3.43 -25.14
CA ASP A 145 -10.32 -3.84 -25.80
C ASP A 145 -11.54 -3.83 -24.85
N GLY A 146 -11.32 -3.66 -23.54
CA GLY A 146 -12.38 -3.80 -22.52
C GLY A 146 -12.95 -5.23 -22.44
N ASP A 147 -12.14 -6.24 -22.77
CA ASP A 147 -12.52 -7.66 -22.73
C ASP A 147 -12.40 -8.20 -21.29
N TRP A 148 -13.47 -8.05 -20.50
CA TRP A 148 -13.52 -8.45 -19.09
C TRP A 148 -13.28 -9.94 -18.88
N GLU A 149 -13.92 -10.77 -19.69
CA GLU A 149 -13.73 -12.21 -19.61
C GLU A 149 -12.29 -12.57 -19.99
N GLY A 150 -11.71 -11.89 -20.97
CA GLY A 150 -10.30 -12.03 -21.36
C GLY A 150 -9.35 -11.67 -20.22
N ILE A 151 -9.62 -10.55 -19.53
CA ILE A 151 -8.88 -10.10 -18.36
C ILE A 151 -8.94 -11.13 -17.23
N GLU A 152 -10.13 -11.58 -16.84
CA GLU A 152 -10.32 -12.55 -15.75
C GLU A 152 -9.65 -13.89 -16.08
N LYS A 153 -9.85 -14.40 -17.31
CA LYS A 153 -9.19 -15.63 -17.79
C LYS A 153 -7.67 -15.49 -17.87
N TRP A 154 -7.16 -14.31 -18.21
CA TRP A 154 -5.73 -14.04 -18.21
C TRP A 154 -5.19 -13.99 -16.78
N HIS A 155 -5.87 -13.28 -15.89
CA HIS A 155 -5.53 -13.14 -14.48
C HIS A 155 -5.49 -14.49 -13.77
N ASP A 156 -6.53 -15.32 -13.90
CA ASP A 156 -6.60 -16.63 -13.27
C ASP A 156 -5.42 -17.54 -13.66
N ARG A 157 -4.93 -17.41 -14.90
CA ARG A 157 -3.77 -18.16 -15.40
C ARG A 157 -2.44 -17.65 -14.84
N HIS A 158 -2.33 -16.36 -14.53
CA HIS A 158 -1.06 -15.70 -14.20
C HIS A 158 -0.96 -15.23 -12.75
N ARG A 159 -2.04 -15.23 -11.96
CA ARG A 159 -2.10 -14.65 -10.60
C ARG A 159 -0.94 -15.06 -9.69
N THR A 160 -0.56 -16.34 -9.71
CA THR A 160 0.54 -16.86 -8.89
C THR A 160 1.88 -16.32 -9.37
N ALA A 161 2.12 -16.34 -10.69
CA ALA A 161 3.35 -15.81 -11.28
C ALA A 161 3.47 -14.29 -11.07
N ILE A 162 2.37 -13.55 -11.18
CA ILE A 162 2.31 -12.11 -10.89
C ILE A 162 2.74 -11.88 -9.44
N SER A 163 2.07 -12.52 -8.49
CA SER A 163 2.40 -12.39 -7.06
C SER A 163 3.87 -12.70 -6.78
N GLU A 164 4.40 -13.80 -7.31
CA GLU A 164 5.81 -14.18 -7.17
C GLU A 164 6.77 -13.13 -7.77
N SER A 165 6.45 -12.57 -8.94
CA SER A 165 7.25 -11.54 -9.60
C SER A 165 7.30 -10.25 -8.78
N LEU A 166 6.16 -9.78 -8.26
CA LEU A 166 6.09 -8.60 -7.41
C LEU A 166 6.89 -8.80 -6.11
N ILE A 167 6.72 -9.94 -5.45
CA ILE A 167 7.43 -10.29 -4.21
C ILE A 167 8.93 -10.34 -4.46
N LYS A 168 9.35 -11.03 -5.52
CA LYS A 168 10.76 -11.12 -5.90
C LYS A 168 11.35 -9.75 -6.17
N PHE A 169 10.65 -8.90 -6.91
CA PHE A 169 11.10 -7.53 -7.18
C PHE A 169 11.31 -6.74 -5.89
N ILE A 170 10.37 -6.79 -4.95
CA ILE A 170 10.49 -6.10 -3.65
C ILE A 170 11.72 -6.62 -2.88
N ARG A 171 11.93 -7.94 -2.85
CA ARG A 171 13.05 -8.56 -2.12
C ARG A 171 14.40 -8.25 -2.72
N ASP A 172 14.51 -8.31 -4.05
CA ASP A 172 15.74 -8.03 -4.77
C ASP A 172 16.15 -6.53 -4.67
N ASN A 173 15.18 -5.65 -4.36
CA ASN A 173 15.37 -4.21 -4.31
C ASN A 173 15.00 -3.61 -2.94
N VAL A 174 15.18 -4.35 -1.85
CA VAL A 174 14.72 -3.98 -0.50
C VAL A 174 15.10 -2.55 -0.08
N SER A 175 16.32 -2.10 -0.39
CA SER A 175 16.82 -0.76 -0.07
C SER A 175 16.01 0.37 -0.73
N ASN A 176 15.32 0.08 -1.83
CA ASN A 176 14.51 1.05 -2.56
C ASN A 176 13.13 1.27 -1.92
N PHE A 177 12.81 0.50 -0.87
CA PHE A 177 11.55 0.57 -0.13
C PHE A 177 11.73 1.04 1.32
N THR A 178 12.93 1.49 1.69
CA THR A 178 13.17 2.00 3.05
C THR A 178 12.91 3.50 3.13
N TYR A 179 11.90 3.94 3.90
CA TYR A 179 11.49 5.35 3.95
C TYR A 179 10.58 5.73 5.12
#